data_AF-A0A7Z0LVL2-F1
#
_entry.id   AF-A0A7Z0LVL2-F1
#
_cell.length_a   1.000
_cell.length_b   1.000
_cell.length_c   1.000
_cell.angle_alpha   90.00
_cell.angle_beta   90.00
_cell.angle_gamma   90.00
#
_symmetry.space_group_name_H-M   'P 1'
#
loop_
_entity.id
_entity.type
_entity.pdbx_description
1 polymer ?
#
loop_
_entity_poly.entity_id
_entity_poly.type
_entity_poly.pdbx_seq_one_letter_code
_entity_poly.pdbx_strand_id
1 'polypeptide(L)'
;MSEVEIGRPEGRTSYSDYAERYYAQAGAGRNSLSASEYVAVVEGFRREVVCMGQCNLYLAATKDSQIKEAIKTYLEDVCNPNIHEMKKILEVGGYALPAPLEETMSPD
;
A
#
# COMPACT_ATOMS: atom_id res chain seq x y z
N MET A 1 -36.08 -8.06 4.82
CA MET A 1 -35.93 -9.51 4.59
C MET A 1 -34.78 -9.66 3.62
N SER A 2 -33.61 -10.15 4.06
CA SER A 2 -32.46 -10.32 3.17
C SER A 2 -32.68 -11.57 2.32
N GLU A 3 -32.72 -11.41 1.00
CA GLU A 3 -32.66 -12.52 0.05
C GLU A 3 -31.32 -13.24 0.22
N VAL A 4 -31.38 -14.47 0.74
CA VAL A 4 -30.21 -15.35 0.76
C VAL A 4 -30.02 -15.82 -0.68
N GLU A 5 -29.00 -15.30 -1.37
CA GLU A 5 -28.66 -15.70 -2.73
C GLU A 5 -28.05 -17.13 -2.72
N ILE A 6 -28.92 -18.13 -2.83
CA ILE A 6 -28.52 -19.54 -2.92
C ILE A 6 -28.03 -19.84 -4.35
N GLY A 7 -26.81 -20.36 -4.49
CA GLY A 7 -26.29 -20.84 -5.78
C GLY A 7 -25.18 -20.00 -6.43
N ARG A 8 -24.64 -18.98 -5.74
CA ARG A 8 -23.41 -18.29 -6.18
C ARG A 8 -22.17 -18.91 -5.53
N PRO A 9 -21.34 -19.68 -6.27
CA PRO A 9 -20.20 -20.41 -5.70
C PRO A 9 -19.10 -19.49 -5.15
N GLU A 10 -19.14 -18.20 -5.47
CA GLU A 10 -18.14 -17.20 -5.06
C GLU A 10 -18.43 -16.56 -3.69
N GLY A 11 -19.54 -16.90 -3.03
CA GLY A 11 -19.87 -16.39 -1.69
C GLY A 11 -20.17 -14.88 -1.62
N ARG A 12 -20.32 -14.21 -2.78
CA ARG A 12 -20.70 -12.80 -2.86
C ARG A 12 -22.21 -12.64 -2.70
N THR A 13 -22.63 -11.62 -1.96
CA THR A 13 -24.02 -11.22 -1.73
C THR A 13 -24.27 -9.82 -2.29
N SER A 14 -25.53 -9.35 -2.28
CA SER A 14 -25.88 -7.97 -2.62
C SER A 14 -25.17 -6.89 -1.78
N TYR A 15 -24.61 -7.29 -0.63
CA TYR A 15 -23.84 -6.42 0.27
C TYR A 15 -22.32 -6.52 0.06
N SER A 16 -21.81 -7.45 -0.75
CA SER A 16 -20.37 -7.66 -0.90
C SER A 16 -19.61 -6.43 -1.38
N ASP A 17 -20.26 -5.56 -2.16
CA ASP A 17 -19.65 -4.32 -2.66
C ASP A 17 -20.02 -3.10 -1.81
N TYR A 18 -20.69 -3.29 -0.66
CA TYR A 18 -21.14 -2.17 0.18
C TYR A 18 -19.97 -1.32 0.68
N ALA A 19 -18.89 -1.95 1.15
CA ALA A 19 -17.73 -1.23 1.69
C ALA A 19 -17.04 -0.38 0.60
N GLU A 20 -16.80 -0.95 -0.59
CA GLU A 20 -16.23 -0.22 -1.73
C GLU A 20 -17.13 0.94 -2.18
N ARG A 21 -18.44 0.70 -2.31
CA ARG A 21 -19.39 1.76 -2.67
C ARG A 21 -19.44 2.87 -1.63
N TYR A 22 -19.46 2.52 -0.34
CA TYR A 22 -19.46 3.48 0.75
C TYR A 22 -18.17 4.31 0.77
N TYR A 23 -17.02 3.67 0.58
CA TYR A 23 -15.74 4.35 0.47
C TYR A 23 -15.70 5.30 -0.74
N ALA A 24 -16.13 4.85 -1.91
CA ALA A 24 -16.19 5.67 -3.13
C ALA A 24 -17.13 6.87 -2.97
N GLN A 25 -18.29 6.69 -2.32
CA GLN A 25 -19.23 7.78 -2.01
C GLN A 25 -18.65 8.77 -0.99
N ALA A 26 -17.99 8.29 0.06
CA ALA A 26 -17.34 9.14 1.05
C ALA A 26 -16.15 9.94 0.45
N GLY A 27 -15.53 9.42 -0.60
CA GLY A 27 -14.49 10.10 -1.38
C GLY A 27 -14.98 11.00 -2.50
N ALA A 28 -16.26 10.89 -2.91
CA ALA A 28 -16.76 11.55 -4.11
C ALA A 28 -16.69 13.09 -3.99
N GLY A 29 -15.90 13.72 -4.87
CA GLY A 29 -15.71 15.17 -4.91
C GLY A 29 -14.64 15.71 -3.96
N ARG A 30 -13.92 14.84 -3.22
CA ARG A 30 -12.75 15.25 -2.44
C ARG A 30 -11.49 15.21 -3.31
N ASN A 31 -10.67 16.25 -3.18
CA ASN A 31 -9.35 16.31 -3.81
C ASN A 31 -8.23 15.96 -2.81
N SER A 32 -8.58 15.57 -1.59
CA SER A 32 -7.64 15.32 -0.49
C SER A 32 -8.10 14.15 0.40
N LEU A 33 -7.12 13.51 1.02
CA LEU A 33 -7.31 12.48 2.03
C LEU A 33 -7.85 13.10 3.33
N SER A 34 -8.72 12.36 4.00
CA SER A 34 -9.06 12.58 5.40
C SER A 34 -7.83 12.27 6.29
N ALA A 35 -7.86 12.69 7.55
CA ALA A 35 -6.76 12.46 8.47
C ALA A 35 -6.44 10.95 8.64
N SER A 36 -7.45 10.09 8.73
CA SER A 36 -7.26 8.65 8.85
C SER A 36 -6.70 8.01 7.57
N GLU A 37 -7.15 8.48 6.40
CA GLU A 37 -6.63 8.00 5.10
C GLU A 37 -5.17 8.44 4.93
N TYR A 38 -4.84 9.68 5.29
CA TYR A 38 -3.46 10.18 5.27
C TYR A 38 -2.54 9.33 6.15
N VAL A 39 -2.93 9.08 7.42
CA VAL A 39 -2.15 8.24 8.33
C VAL A 39 -1.97 6.82 7.77
N ALA A 40 -3.02 6.22 7.22
CA ALA A 40 -2.95 4.88 6.63
C ALA A 40 -1.96 4.83 5.45
N VAL A 41 -1.99 5.83 4.56
CA VAL A 41 -1.09 5.91 3.41
C VAL A 41 0.36 6.14 3.86
N VAL A 42 0.60 7.04 4.82
CA VAL A 42 1.96 7.33 5.31
C VAL A 42 2.57 6.13 6.06
N GLU A 43 1.80 5.46 6.92
CA GLU A 43 2.28 4.26 7.60
C GLU A 43 2.52 3.10 6.62
N GLY A 44 1.66 2.95 5.62
CA GLY A 44 1.87 2.01 4.51
C GLY A 44 3.17 2.30 3.76
N PHE A 45 3.40 3.57 3.40
CA PHE A 45 4.60 4.00 2.70
C PHE A 45 5.86 3.70 3.51
N ARG A 46 5.87 4.06 4.80
CA ARG A 46 6.99 3.79 5.72
C ARG A 46 7.27 2.29 5.83
N ARG A 47 6.23 1.49 5.98
CA ARG A 47 6.35 0.02 6.05
C ARG A 47 6.99 -0.54 4.79
N GLU A 48 6.61 -0.04 3.62
CA GLU A 48 7.15 -0.49 2.34
C GLU A 48 8.63 -0.13 2.18
N VAL A 49 9.03 1.08 2.56
CA VAL A 49 10.45 1.48 2.58
C VAL A 49 11.29 0.54 3.46
N VAL A 50 10.78 0.21 4.67
CA VAL A 50 11.46 -0.73 5.57
C VAL A 50 11.53 -2.13 4.95
N CYS A 51 10.46 -2.61 4.34
CA CYS A 51 10.40 -3.91 3.69
C CYS A 51 11.41 -4.01 2.55
N MET A 52 11.47 -3.00 1.68
CA MET A 52 12.44 -2.93 0.59
C MET A 52 13.89 -2.93 1.10
N GLY A 53 14.17 -2.17 2.17
CA GLY A 53 15.46 -2.19 2.83
C GLY A 53 15.85 -3.58 3.34
N GLN A 54 14.91 -4.28 3.99
CA GLN A 54 15.12 -5.66 4.48
C GLN A 54 15.36 -6.64 3.34
N CYS A 55 14.59 -6.56 2.26
CA CYS A 55 14.79 -7.39 1.07
C CYS A 55 16.20 -7.20 0.49
N ASN A 56 16.69 -5.97 0.40
CA ASN A 56 18.05 -5.68 -0.06
C ASN A 56 19.12 -6.28 0.85
N LEU A 57 18.95 -6.20 2.17
CA LEU A 57 19.85 -6.85 3.13
C LEU A 57 19.86 -8.38 2.96
N TYR A 58 18.69 -8.99 2.76
CA TYR A 58 18.59 -10.43 2.54
C TYR A 58 19.19 -10.87 1.20
N LEU A 59 19.03 -10.09 0.13
CA LEU A 59 19.68 -10.36 -1.16
C LEU A 59 21.20 -10.34 -1.05
N ALA A 60 21.76 -9.44 -0.25
CA ALA A 60 23.20 -9.34 -0.01
C ALA A 60 23.73 -10.52 0.83
N ALA A 61 22.98 -10.95 1.86
CA ALA A 61 23.40 -12.00 2.77
C ALA A 61 23.21 -13.42 2.22
N THR A 62 22.20 -13.62 1.38
CA THR A 62 21.82 -14.96 0.89
C THR A 62 22.83 -15.47 -0.14
N LYS A 63 23.13 -16.78 -0.13
CA LYS A 63 23.95 -17.45 -1.15
C LYS A 63 23.15 -18.26 -2.15
N ASP A 64 21.97 -18.72 -1.74
CA ASP A 64 21.04 -19.51 -2.55
C ASP A 64 20.42 -18.66 -3.68
N SER A 65 20.52 -19.13 -4.93
CA SER A 65 20.03 -18.40 -6.09
C SER A 65 18.51 -18.36 -6.19
N GLN A 66 17.80 -19.41 -5.76
CA GLN A 66 16.34 -19.47 -5.80
C GLN A 66 15.73 -18.52 -4.77
N ILE A 67 16.31 -18.46 -3.57
CA ILE A 67 15.88 -17.51 -2.55
C ILE A 67 16.11 -16.06 -3.03
N LYS A 68 17.24 -15.78 -3.70
CA LYS A 68 17.48 -14.45 -4.28
C LYS A 68 16.44 -14.09 -5.35
N GLU A 69 16.10 -15.03 -6.22
CA GLU A 69 15.10 -14.82 -7.26
C GLU A 69 13.73 -14.54 -6.63
N ALA A 70 13.31 -15.33 -5.64
CA ALA A 70 12.05 -15.11 -4.92
C ALA A 70 11.98 -13.73 -4.25
N ILE A 71 13.06 -13.28 -3.59
CA ILE A 71 13.11 -11.95 -2.97
C ILE A 71 13.04 -10.83 -4.02
N LYS A 72 13.73 -10.99 -5.17
CA LYS A 72 13.66 -10.02 -6.27
C LYS A 72 12.27 -9.93 -6.87
N THR A 73 11.63 -11.07 -7.15
CA THR A 73 10.25 -11.10 -7.64
C THR A 73 9.30 -10.40 -6.68
N TYR A 74 9.44 -10.64 -5.36
CA TYR A 74 8.62 -9.94 -4.37
C TYR A 74 8.86 -8.42 -4.38
N LEU A 75 10.12 -7.97 -4.47
CA LEU A 75 10.45 -6.55 -4.61
C LEU A 75 9.81 -5.91 -5.84
N GLU A 76 9.88 -6.59 -6.99
CA GLU A 76 9.40 -6.10 -8.28
C GLU A 76 7.88 -6.10 -8.38
N ASP A 77 7.22 -7.16 -7.93
CA ASP A 77 5.79 -7.38 -8.13
C ASP A 77 4.93 -6.81 -6.99
N VAL A 78 5.51 -6.62 -5.79
CA VAL A 78 4.76 -6.17 -4.60
C VAL A 78 5.29 -4.84 -4.10
N CYS A 79 6.57 -4.77 -3.73
CA CYS A 79 7.09 -3.58 -3.05
C CYS A 79 7.11 -2.33 -3.94
N ASN A 80 7.64 -2.47 -5.15
CA ASN A 80 7.79 -1.36 -6.10
C ASN A 80 6.43 -0.77 -6.53
N PRO A 81 5.40 -1.56 -6.88
CA PRO A 81 4.08 -1.01 -7.19
C PRO A 81 3.44 -0.32 -5.99
N ASN A 82 3.53 -0.93 -4.80
CA ASN A 82 2.95 -0.37 -3.57
C ASN A 82 3.54 1.01 -3.25
N ILE A 83 4.87 1.12 -3.24
CA ILE A 83 5.52 2.40 -2.92
C ILE A 83 5.23 3.46 -3.98
N HIS A 84 5.12 3.06 -5.25
CA HIS A 84 4.79 3.98 -6.34
C HIS A 84 3.36 4.53 -6.21
N GLU A 85 2.37 3.66 -5.96
CA GLU A 85 0.98 4.08 -5.80
C GLU A 85 0.81 4.97 -4.56
N MET A 86 1.42 4.60 -3.43
CA MET A 86 1.35 5.44 -2.21
C MET A 86 2.03 6.79 -2.40
N LYS A 87 3.20 6.83 -3.07
CA LYS A 87 3.88 8.08 -3.42
C LYS A 87 2.97 8.97 -4.27
N LYS A 88 2.37 8.40 -5.31
CA LYS A 88 1.46 9.12 -6.21
C LYS A 88 0.23 9.68 -5.48
N ILE A 89 -0.36 8.91 -4.56
CA ILE A 89 -1.48 9.37 -3.73
C ILE A 89 -1.08 10.60 -2.90
N LEU A 90 0.09 10.57 -2.28
CA LEU A 90 0.60 11.68 -1.46
C LEU A 90 0.92 12.91 -2.33
N GLU A 91 1.57 12.73 -3.47
CA GLU A 91 1.92 13.81 -4.40
C GLU A 91 0.69 14.50 -5.00
N VAL A 92 -0.30 13.72 -5.48
CA VAL A 92 -1.55 14.26 -6.04
C VAL A 92 -2.34 15.04 -4.99
N GLY A 93 -2.30 14.58 -3.73
CA GLY A 93 -2.93 15.27 -2.60
C GLY A 93 -2.16 16.49 -2.09
N GLY A 94 -0.98 16.79 -2.63
CA GLY A 94 -0.11 17.88 -2.18
C GLY A 94 0.51 17.65 -0.80
N TYR A 95 0.61 16.39 -0.36
CA TYR A 95 1.21 16.03 0.92
C TYR A 95 2.73 15.94 0.81
N ALA A 96 3.43 16.31 1.88
CA ALA A 96 4.85 16.04 1.99
C ALA A 96 5.08 14.52 2.01
N LEU A 97 6.03 14.06 1.20
CA LEU A 97 6.53 12.69 1.30
C LEU A 97 7.33 12.56 2.60
N PRO A 98 7.32 11.37 3.25
CA PRO A 98 8.27 11.09 4.31
C PRO A 98 9.69 11.40 3.83
N ALA A 99 10.44 12.13 4.66
CA ALA A 99 11.77 12.60 4.31
C ALA A 99 12.66 11.43 3.82
N PRO A 100 13.42 11.60 2.73
CA PRO A 100 14.51 10.70 2.39
C PRO A 100 15.47 10.58 3.59
N LEU A 101 16.13 9.43 3.71
CA LEU A 101 17.00 9.14 4.85
C LEU A 101 18.09 10.22 5.02
N GLU A 102 18.55 10.77 3.88
CA GLU A 102 19.57 11.80 3.77
C GLU A 102 19.16 13.13 4.42
N GLU A 103 17.85 13.44 4.46
CA GLU A 103 17.32 14.69 5.04
C GLU A 103 17.09 14.59 6.57
N THR A 104 17.08 13.36 7.12
CA THR A 104 16.88 13.13 8.57
C THR A 104 18.18 13.25 9.38
N MET A 105 19.31 13.53 8.73
CA MET A 105 20.64 13.56 9.36
C MET A 105 21.02 14.89 10.03
N SER A 106 20.14 15.88 10.04
CA SER A 106 20.38 17.13 10.76
C SER A 106 19.45 17.23 11.96
N PRO A 107 19.97 17.13 13.21
CA PRO A 107 19.28 17.73 14.33
C PRO A 107 19.34 19.26 14.15
N ASP A 108 18.24 19.95 14.50
CA ASP A 108 18.21 21.40 14.65
C ASP A 108 19.22 21.88 15.71
#